data_AF-A0A2Z4VB65-F1
#
_entry.id   AF-A0A2Z4VB65-F1
#
_cell.length_a   1.000
_cell.length_b   1.000
_cell.length_c   1.000
_cell.angle_alpha   90.00
_cell.angle_beta   90.00
_cell.angle_gamma   90.00
#
_symmetry.space_group_name_H-M   'P 1'
#
loop_
_entity.id
_entity.type
_entity.pdbx_description
1 polymer ?
#
loop_
_entity_poly.entity_id
_entity_poly.type
_entity_poly.pdbx_seq_one_letter_code
_entity_poly.pdbx_strand_id
1 'polypeptide(L)'
;MWRSRKALKGVTQWIVDWGLPMAVCLVLLYVFAARAGSPSSVYRVFTLIDAPKHVLLWLASLVGWLLVPAIIGGFAGHVIAERISRVKSISTNTLFQRRTLRQRVRLPGLIDDLGPYFHGTHARQDFVDTWVRVAHRNDWVKAQDHWEVFVRDTMSTQQYAHLDRHECLRQAQNTGKLALGFTARAGLCIVCERRR
;
A
#
# COMPACT_ATOMS: atom_id res chain seq x y z
N MET A 1 -4.92 38.59 1.46
CA MET A 1 -5.06 37.85 0.19
C MET A 1 -4.53 36.42 0.38
N TRP A 2 -5.35 35.50 0.88
CA TRP A 2 -4.97 34.10 1.12
C TRP A 2 -5.27 33.27 -0.15
N ARG A 3 -4.26 33.13 -1.02
CA ARG A 3 -4.34 32.21 -2.17
C ARG A 3 -4.26 30.78 -1.62
N SER A 4 -5.40 30.11 -1.61
CA SER A 4 -5.58 28.70 -1.22
C SER A 4 -4.44 27.81 -1.74
N ARG A 5 -3.64 27.22 -0.83
CA ARG A 5 -2.58 26.24 -1.14
C ARG A 5 -3.11 24.88 -1.66
N LYS A 6 -4.36 24.79 -2.11
CA LYS A 6 -4.96 23.57 -2.69
C LYS A 6 -4.32 23.11 -4.02
N ALA A 7 -3.37 23.87 -4.57
CA ALA A 7 -2.65 23.52 -5.81
C ALA A 7 -1.41 22.64 -5.57
N LEU A 8 -0.87 22.59 -4.35
CA LEU A 8 0.25 21.73 -3.99
C LEU A 8 -0.33 20.40 -3.48
N LYS A 9 -0.57 19.44 -4.37
CA LYS A 9 -0.97 18.08 -3.98
C LYS A 9 0.26 17.20 -3.75
N GLY A 10 0.24 16.40 -2.69
CA GLY A 10 1.20 15.32 -2.46
C GLY A 10 2.44 15.75 -1.66
N VAL A 11 3.59 15.22 -2.06
CA VAL A 11 4.91 15.37 -1.41
C VAL A 11 5.28 16.82 -1.09
N THR A 12 4.97 17.77 -1.98
CA THR A 12 5.34 19.18 -1.77
C THR A 12 4.57 19.81 -0.61
N GLN A 13 3.33 19.38 -0.35
CA GLN A 13 2.58 19.84 0.81
C GLN A 13 3.15 19.23 2.11
N TRP A 14 3.52 17.95 2.10
CA TRP A 14 4.18 17.33 3.25
C TRP A 14 5.53 17.98 3.58
N ILE A 15 6.33 18.29 2.56
CA ILE A 15 7.61 19.02 2.73
C ILE A 15 7.35 20.39 3.37
N VAL A 16 6.31 21.10 2.95
CA VAL A 16 6.00 22.43 3.49
C VAL A 16 5.41 22.35 4.90
N ASP A 17 4.53 21.39 5.16
CA ASP A 17 3.80 21.29 6.43
C ASP A 17 4.65 20.63 7.54
N TRP A 18 5.57 19.73 7.19
CA TRP A 18 6.37 18.97 8.17
C TRP A 18 7.87 19.08 7.92
N GLY A 19 8.32 19.02 6.67
CA GLY A 19 9.74 19.13 6.32
C GLY A 19 10.34 20.49 6.69
N LEU A 20 9.64 21.59 6.39
CA LEU A 20 10.11 22.96 6.66
C LEU A 20 10.19 23.25 8.16
N PRO A 21 9.17 22.94 8.99
CA PRO A 21 9.28 23.08 10.44
C PRO A 21 10.39 22.22 11.05
N MET A 22 10.55 20.97 10.58
CA MET A 22 11.64 20.09 11.06
C MET A 22 13.01 20.63 10.70
N ALA A 23 13.19 21.14 9.48
CA ALA A 23 14.44 21.77 9.05
C ALA A 23 14.74 23.04 9.85
N VAL A 24 13.74 23.88 10.11
CA VAL A 24 13.91 25.08 10.95
C VAL A 24 14.31 24.69 12.37
N CYS A 25 13.64 23.70 12.97
CA CYS A 25 13.94 23.21 14.31
C CYS A 25 15.37 22.66 14.40
N LEU A 26 15.80 21.91 13.39
CA LEU A 26 17.18 21.41 13.27
C LEU A 26 18.21 22.53 13.15
N VAL A 27 17.96 23.51 12.28
CA VAL A 27 18.87 24.64 12.09
C VAL A 27 19.01 25.45 13.38
N LEU A 28 17.90 25.72 14.07
CA LEU A 28 17.93 26.39 15.38
C LEU A 28 18.73 25.57 16.39
N LEU A 29 18.45 24.28 16.51
CA LEU A 29 19.14 23.40 17.45
C LEU A 29 20.64 23.30 17.15
N TYR A 30 21.02 23.24 15.86
CA TYR A 30 22.41 23.28 15.42
C TYR A 30 23.09 24.60 15.79
N VAL A 31 22.44 25.75 15.53
CA VAL A 31 23.00 27.08 15.84
C VAL A 31 23.17 27.27 17.35
N PHE A 32 22.19 26.86 18.16
CA PHE A 32 22.29 26.95 19.62
C PHE A 32 23.36 26.00 20.18
N ALA A 33 23.45 24.77 19.69
CA ALA A 33 24.47 23.82 20.11
C ALA A 33 25.88 24.25 19.66
N ALA A 34 26.02 24.81 18.46
CA ALA A 34 27.28 25.30 17.93
C ALA A 34 27.78 26.54 18.70
N ARG A 35 26.86 27.38 19.20
CA ARG A 35 27.21 28.49 20.10
C ARG A 35 27.65 28.04 21.49
N ALA A 36 27.09 26.94 22.00
CA ALA A 36 27.45 26.40 23.32
C ALA A 36 28.76 25.59 23.31
N GLY A 37 29.24 25.19 22.13
CA GLY A 37 30.45 24.39 21.97
C GLY A 37 31.23 24.78 20.72
N SER A 38 31.45 23.81 19.82
CA SER A 38 32.05 24.06 18.51
C SER A 38 31.25 23.40 17.38
N PRO A 39 31.18 24.02 16.18
CA PRO A 39 30.43 23.47 15.04
C PRO A 39 30.86 22.05 14.64
N SER A 40 32.15 21.74 14.77
CA SER A 40 32.73 20.43 14.46
C SER A 40 32.33 19.36 15.48
N SER A 41 32.22 19.72 16.76
CA SER A 41 31.76 18.82 17.81
C SER A 41 30.27 18.48 17.64
N VAL A 42 29.44 19.46 17.28
CA VAL A 42 28.01 19.23 17.01
C VAL A 42 27.83 18.26 15.85
N TYR A 43 28.53 18.47 14.73
CA TYR A 43 28.46 17.58 13.57
C TYR A 43 28.84 16.13 13.91
N ARG A 44 29.92 15.93 14.68
CA ARG A 44 30.38 14.59 15.11
C ARG A 44 29.40 13.88 16.04
N VAL A 45 28.76 14.60 16.96
CA VAL A 45 27.73 14.01 17.83
C VAL A 45 26.44 13.73 17.05
N PHE A 46 26.09 14.60 16.10
CA PHE A 46 24.93 14.41 15.22
C PHE A 46 25.05 13.16 14.34
N THR A 47 26.28 12.83 13.93
CA THR A 47 26.62 11.65 13.15
C THR A 47 26.99 10.43 14.01
N LEU A 48 26.82 10.52 15.34
CA LEU A 48 27.18 9.47 16.31
C LEU A 48 28.65 9.04 16.29
N ILE A 49 29.55 9.88 15.79
CA ILE A 49 31.00 9.63 15.77
C ILE A 49 31.60 9.76 17.19
N ASP A 50 31.07 10.69 17.99
CA ASP A 50 31.53 10.95 19.37
C ASP A 50 30.35 10.92 20.37
N ALA A 51 30.60 10.46 21.60
CA ALA A 51 29.60 10.41 22.67
C ALA A 51 29.21 11.83 23.17
N PRO A 52 27.92 12.12 23.41
CA PRO A 52 27.47 13.45 23.83
C PRO A 52 27.95 13.78 25.26
N LYS A 53 28.76 14.84 25.40
CA LYS A 53 29.32 15.29 26.69
C LYS A 53 28.41 16.25 27.49
N HIS A 54 27.37 16.80 26.86
CA HIS A 54 26.43 17.76 27.46
C HIS A 54 24.98 17.45 27.11
N VAL A 55 24.03 17.88 27.95
CA VAL A 55 22.58 17.60 27.81
C VAL A 55 22.00 18.09 26.47
N LEU A 56 22.47 19.24 25.97
CA LEU A 56 22.08 19.76 24.65
C LEU A 56 22.55 18.87 23.49
N LEU A 57 23.73 18.26 23.61
CA LEU A 57 24.29 17.33 22.61
C LEU A 57 23.58 15.97 22.67
N TRP A 58 23.10 15.57 23.85
CA TRP A 58 22.27 14.37 24.01
C TRP A 58 20.89 14.54 23.36
N LEU A 59 20.24 15.68 23.57
CA LEU A 59 18.99 16.03 22.86
C LEU A 59 19.20 16.11 21.34
N ALA A 60 20.30 16.68 20.88
CA ALA A 60 20.65 16.71 19.46
C ALA A 60 20.80 15.31 18.86
N SER A 61 21.45 14.40 19.58
CA SER A 61 21.62 13.00 19.16
C SER A 61 20.30 12.24 19.09
N LEU A 62 19.44 12.38 20.11
CA LEU A 62 18.09 11.80 20.13
C LEU A 62 17.22 12.31 18.99
N VAL A 63 17.26 13.63 18.74
CA VAL A 63 16.55 14.23 17.61
C VAL A 63 17.09 13.69 16.29
N GLY A 64 18.41 13.65 16.07
CA GLY A 64 18.98 13.04 14.87
C GLY A 64 18.52 11.60 14.62
N TRP A 65 18.46 10.79 15.69
CA TRP A 65 18.04 9.39 15.63
C TRP A 65 16.54 9.20 15.37
N LEU A 66 15.67 10.04 15.92
CA LEU A 66 14.23 9.98 15.71
C LEU A 66 13.81 10.61 14.38
N LEU A 67 14.51 11.65 13.97
CA LEU A 67 14.14 12.47 12.81
C LEU A 67 14.45 11.75 11.49
N VAL A 68 15.58 11.05 11.40
CA VAL A 68 15.95 10.35 10.15
C VAL A 68 14.93 9.24 9.79
N PRO A 69 14.56 8.32 10.69
CA PRO A 69 13.51 7.33 10.42
C PRO A 69 12.13 7.96 10.24
N ALA A 70 11.81 9.04 10.95
CA ALA A 70 10.53 9.73 10.79
C ALA A 70 10.40 10.44 9.42
N ILE A 71 11.49 11.05 8.93
CA ILE A 71 11.53 11.67 7.61
C ILE A 71 11.45 10.60 6.52
N ILE A 72 12.28 9.55 6.62
CA ILE A 72 12.30 8.46 5.64
C ILE A 72 10.97 7.70 5.65
N GLY A 73 10.45 7.36 6.84
CA GLY A 73 9.19 6.66 7.02
C GLY A 73 7.98 7.49 6.59
N GLY A 74 7.97 8.80 6.89
CA GLY A 74 6.93 9.73 6.46
C GLY A 74 6.90 9.90 4.94
N PHE A 75 8.07 10.02 4.30
CA PHE A 75 8.19 10.11 2.85
C PHE A 75 7.79 8.80 2.16
N ALA A 76 8.26 7.65 2.67
CA ALA A 76 7.90 6.33 2.16
C ALA A 76 6.40 6.05 2.30
N GLY A 77 5.82 6.33 3.46
CA GLY A 77 4.39 6.18 3.71
C GLY A 77 3.53 7.04 2.78
N HIS A 78 3.95 8.28 2.50
CA HIS A 78 3.23 9.18 1.59
C HIS A 78 3.33 8.72 0.13
N VAL A 79 4.51 8.31 -0.34
CA VAL A 79 4.70 7.77 -1.70
C VAL A 79 3.86 6.51 -1.91
N ILE A 80 3.79 5.62 -0.92
CA ILE A 80 2.96 4.41 -0.97
C ILE A 80 1.47 4.78 -1.00
N ALA A 81 1.02 5.70 -0.13
CA ALA A 81 -0.37 6.14 -0.10
C ALA A 81 -0.79 6.83 -1.41
N GLU A 82 0.09 7.64 -2.01
CA GLU A 82 -0.19 8.35 -3.27
C GLU A 82 -0.20 7.37 -4.46
N ARG A 83 0.68 6.36 -4.47
CA ARG A 83 0.63 5.24 -5.44
C ARG A 83 -0.70 4.49 -5.33
N ILE A 84 -1.12 4.13 -4.12
CA ILE A 84 -2.38 3.41 -3.87
C ILE A 84 -3.59 4.26 -4.32
N SER A 85 -3.58 5.56 -4.01
CA SER A 85 -4.66 6.48 -4.39
C SER A 85 -4.77 6.65 -5.91
N ARG A 86 -3.64 6.81 -6.63
CA ARG A 86 -3.61 6.90 -8.10
C ARG A 86 -4.05 5.60 -8.78
N VAL A 87 -3.71 4.44 -8.21
CA VAL A 87 -4.16 3.13 -8.70
C VAL A 87 -5.67 2.98 -8.50
N LYS A 88 -6.21 3.46 -7.37
CA LYS A 88 -7.65 3.39 -7.05
C LYS A 88 -8.51 4.34 -7.91
N SER A 89 -7.95 5.43 -8.44
CA SER A 89 -8.68 6.43 -9.24
C SER A 89 -8.82 6.11 -10.73
N ILE A 90 -8.23 5.00 -11.20
CA ILE A 90 -8.33 4.63 -12.61
C ILE A 90 -9.66 3.92 -12.83
N SER A 91 -10.61 4.66 -13.38
CA SER A 91 -11.93 4.12 -13.68
C SER A 91 -11.81 2.99 -14.70
N THR A 92 -12.58 1.93 -14.49
CA THR A 92 -12.72 0.78 -15.39
C THR A 92 -12.96 1.20 -16.85
N ASN A 93 -13.59 2.37 -17.07
CA ASN A 93 -13.79 2.98 -18.38
C ASN A 93 -12.48 3.41 -19.07
N THR A 94 -11.54 3.99 -18.34
CA THR A 94 -10.23 4.39 -18.91
C THR A 94 -9.37 3.18 -19.29
N LEU A 95 -9.47 2.09 -18.52
CA LEU A 95 -8.83 0.82 -18.86
C LEU A 95 -9.50 0.16 -20.09
N PHE A 96 -10.81 0.27 -20.21
CA PHE A 96 -11.54 -0.21 -21.38
C PHE A 96 -11.19 0.58 -22.66
N GLN A 97 -11.06 1.90 -22.56
CA GLN A 97 -10.67 2.75 -23.70
C GLN A 97 -9.26 2.43 -24.22
N ARG A 98 -8.32 2.04 -23.35
CA ARG A 98 -6.96 1.65 -23.74
C ARG A 98 -6.85 0.30 -24.47
N ARG A 99 -7.91 -0.51 -24.54
CA ARG A 99 -7.87 -1.82 -25.20
C ARG A 99 -8.04 -1.73 -26.72
N THR A 100 -7.32 -2.58 -27.44
CA THR A 100 -7.38 -2.70 -28.91
C THR A 100 -8.74 -3.21 -29.37
N LEU A 101 -9.17 -2.84 -30.59
CA LEU A 101 -10.48 -3.25 -31.16
C LEU A 101 -10.69 -4.78 -31.12
N ARG A 102 -9.64 -5.56 -31.42
CA ARG A 102 -9.67 -7.03 -31.36
C ARG A 102 -9.97 -7.57 -29.96
N GLN A 103 -9.52 -6.89 -28.92
CA GLN A 103 -9.79 -7.25 -27.52
C GLN A 103 -11.18 -6.82 -27.05
N ARG A 104 -11.82 -5.85 -27.72
CA ARG A 104 -13.19 -5.43 -27.41
C ARG A 104 -14.24 -6.43 -27.93
N VAL A 105 -13.96 -7.12 -29.03
CA VAL A 105 -14.90 -8.05 -29.69
C VAL A 105 -14.91 -9.44 -29.05
N ARG A 106 -13.86 -9.86 -28.32
CA ARG A 106 -13.87 -11.15 -27.60
C ARG A 106 -14.87 -11.13 -26.44
N LEU A 107 -15.66 -12.19 -26.32
CA LEU A 107 -16.59 -12.38 -25.21
C LEU A 107 -15.84 -12.39 -23.86
N PRO A 108 -16.47 -11.90 -22.78
CA PRO A 108 -15.86 -11.98 -21.45
C PRO A 108 -15.69 -13.44 -21.01
N GLY A 109 -14.53 -13.75 -20.44
CA GLY A 109 -14.35 -15.01 -19.72
C GLY A 109 -15.24 -15.03 -18.48
N LEU A 110 -15.79 -16.20 -18.16
CA LEU A 110 -16.62 -16.40 -16.98
C LEU A 110 -15.72 -16.64 -15.75
N ILE A 111 -16.00 -15.97 -14.63
CA ILE A 111 -15.31 -16.29 -13.37
C ILE A 111 -15.74 -17.71 -12.95
N ASP A 112 -14.76 -18.56 -12.68
CA ASP A 112 -14.96 -19.93 -12.23
C ASP A 112 -15.88 -20.00 -11.00
N ASP A 113 -16.87 -20.89 -11.08
CA ASP A 113 -17.62 -21.37 -9.92
C ASP A 113 -16.72 -22.22 -9.02
N LEU A 114 -16.84 -22.05 -7.71
CA LEU A 114 -16.12 -22.82 -6.70
C LEU A 114 -16.71 -24.22 -6.50
N GLY A 115 -17.96 -24.47 -6.90
CA GLY A 115 -18.61 -25.79 -6.77
C GLY A 115 -17.76 -26.95 -7.32
N PRO A 116 -17.28 -26.88 -8.58
CA PRO A 116 -16.42 -27.90 -9.18
C PRO A 116 -15.08 -28.12 -8.47
N TYR A 117 -14.60 -27.14 -7.69
CA TYR A 117 -13.31 -27.23 -7.02
C TYR A 117 -13.34 -28.20 -5.84
N PHE A 118 -14.54 -28.49 -5.30
CA PHE A 118 -14.74 -29.49 -4.26
C PHE A 118 -14.31 -30.91 -4.71
N HIS A 119 -14.48 -31.22 -6.00
CA HIS A 119 -14.04 -32.49 -6.60
C HIS A 119 -12.74 -32.33 -7.41
N GLY A 120 -12.05 -31.21 -7.26
CA GLY A 120 -10.84 -30.88 -8.01
C GLY A 120 -9.58 -31.55 -7.46
N THR A 121 -8.42 -31.08 -7.93
CA THR A 121 -7.12 -31.47 -7.39
C THR A 121 -6.99 -31.09 -5.90
N HIS A 122 -6.10 -31.76 -5.16
CA HIS A 122 -5.85 -31.47 -3.74
C HIS A 122 -5.64 -29.98 -3.45
N ALA A 123 -4.92 -29.25 -4.30
CA ALA A 123 -4.72 -27.81 -4.13
C ALA A 123 -5.99 -26.97 -4.29
N ARG A 124 -6.94 -27.39 -5.15
CA ARG A 124 -8.24 -26.73 -5.30
C ARG A 124 -9.16 -27.05 -4.13
N GLN A 125 -9.13 -28.30 -3.67
CA GLN A 125 -9.88 -28.73 -2.49
C GLN A 125 -9.41 -28.00 -1.24
N ASP A 126 -8.10 -27.91 -1.00
CA ASP A 126 -7.52 -27.18 0.14
C ASP A 126 -7.95 -25.71 0.15
N PHE A 127 -7.91 -25.04 -1.02
CA PHE A 127 -8.40 -23.68 -1.13
C PHE A 127 -9.88 -23.54 -0.76
N VAL A 128 -10.75 -24.40 -1.31
CA VAL A 128 -12.19 -24.37 -1.02
C VAL A 128 -12.46 -24.71 0.44
N ASP A 129 -11.76 -25.69 1.00
CA ASP A 129 -11.91 -26.09 2.39
C ASP A 129 -11.60 -24.89 3.31
N THR A 130 -10.49 -24.22 3.05
CA THR A 130 -10.10 -23.06 3.83
C THR A 130 -11.03 -21.85 3.59
N TRP A 131 -11.33 -21.53 2.33
CA TRP A 131 -12.10 -20.34 1.96
C TRP A 131 -13.56 -20.45 2.37
N VAL A 132 -14.20 -21.58 2.08
CA VAL A 132 -15.62 -21.79 2.35
C VAL A 132 -15.83 -22.22 3.80
N ARG A 133 -15.10 -23.21 4.30
CA ARG A 133 -15.34 -23.74 5.66
C ARG A 133 -14.79 -22.81 6.73
N VAL A 134 -13.55 -22.34 6.60
CA VAL A 134 -12.89 -21.54 7.65
C VAL A 134 -13.31 -20.06 7.56
N ALA A 135 -13.11 -19.42 6.41
CA ALA A 135 -13.38 -17.97 6.29
C ALA A 135 -14.87 -17.62 6.18
N HIS A 136 -15.71 -18.51 5.64
CA HIS A 136 -17.14 -18.28 5.43
C HIS A 136 -18.06 -19.22 6.22
N ARG A 137 -17.51 -20.07 7.11
CA ARG A 137 -18.30 -20.96 8.00
C ARG A 137 -19.30 -21.85 7.24
N ASN A 138 -18.87 -22.43 6.12
CA ASN A 138 -19.68 -23.25 5.20
C ASN A 138 -20.78 -22.52 4.42
N ASP A 139 -20.79 -21.19 4.42
CA ASP A 139 -21.71 -20.41 3.57
C ASP A 139 -21.18 -20.31 2.14
N TRP A 140 -21.61 -21.25 1.30
CA TRP A 140 -21.20 -21.36 -0.10
C TRP A 140 -21.63 -20.18 -0.96
N VAL A 141 -22.85 -19.69 -0.77
CA VAL A 141 -23.40 -18.59 -1.58
C VAL A 141 -22.59 -17.32 -1.33
N LYS A 142 -22.32 -17.04 -0.06
CA LYS A 142 -21.50 -15.88 0.34
C LYS A 142 -20.05 -16.04 -0.09
N ALA A 143 -19.47 -17.23 0.01
CA ALA A 143 -18.11 -17.49 -0.43
C ALA A 143 -17.93 -17.32 -1.94
N GLN A 144 -18.93 -17.71 -2.74
CA GLN A 144 -18.97 -17.51 -4.19
C GLN A 144 -19.11 -16.03 -4.55
N ASP A 145 -20.05 -15.29 -3.96
CA ASP A 145 -20.19 -13.84 -4.19
C ASP A 145 -18.88 -13.11 -3.87
N HIS A 146 -18.26 -13.41 -2.73
CA HIS A 146 -17.03 -12.77 -2.32
C HIS A 146 -15.83 -13.14 -3.22
N TRP A 147 -15.79 -14.37 -3.73
CA TRP A 147 -14.83 -14.78 -4.73
C TRP A 147 -14.97 -13.98 -6.02
N GLU A 148 -16.19 -13.86 -6.55
CA GLU A 148 -16.47 -13.09 -7.77
C GLU A 148 -16.14 -11.60 -7.60
N VAL A 149 -16.53 -11.01 -6.46
CA VAL A 149 -16.20 -9.62 -6.12
C VAL A 149 -14.70 -9.42 -6.10
N PHE A 150 -13.96 -10.31 -5.44
CA PHE A 150 -12.50 -10.19 -5.36
C PHE A 150 -11.82 -10.32 -6.72
N VAL A 151 -12.20 -11.32 -7.53
CA VAL A 151 -11.62 -11.52 -8.86
C VAL A 151 -11.94 -10.33 -9.76
N ARG A 152 -13.18 -9.84 -9.75
CA ARG A 152 -13.60 -8.65 -10.52
C ARG A 152 -12.80 -7.40 -10.13
N ASP A 153 -12.63 -7.16 -8.85
CA ASP A 153 -11.85 -6.03 -8.33
C ASP A 153 -10.37 -6.16 -8.72
N THR A 154 -9.81 -7.38 -8.62
CA THR A 154 -8.43 -7.68 -9.00
C THR A 154 -8.18 -7.43 -10.49
N MET A 155 -9.06 -7.92 -11.36
CA MET A 155 -9.00 -7.69 -12.81
C MET A 155 -9.12 -6.20 -13.18
N SER A 156 -9.70 -5.38 -12.31
CA SER A 156 -9.86 -3.94 -12.50
C SER A 156 -8.62 -3.14 -12.07
N THR A 157 -7.59 -3.77 -11.52
CA THR A 157 -6.35 -3.09 -11.12
C THR A 157 -5.42 -2.84 -12.32
N GLN A 158 -4.57 -1.81 -12.20
CA GLN A 158 -3.62 -1.44 -13.27
C GLN A 158 -2.67 -2.56 -13.68
N GLN A 159 -2.33 -3.46 -12.75
CA GLN A 159 -1.40 -4.56 -13.02
C GLN A 159 -1.91 -5.47 -14.13
N TYR A 160 -3.23 -5.64 -14.27
CA TYR A 160 -3.83 -6.48 -15.30
C TYR A 160 -4.38 -5.71 -16.50
N ALA A 161 -4.20 -4.38 -16.54
CA ALA A 161 -4.76 -3.51 -17.57
C ALA A 161 -4.25 -3.81 -19.00
N HIS A 162 -3.00 -4.27 -19.09
CA HIS A 162 -2.31 -4.53 -20.36
C HIS A 162 -2.51 -5.95 -20.88
N LEU A 163 -3.09 -6.84 -20.07
CA LEU A 163 -3.27 -8.25 -20.42
C LEU A 163 -4.54 -8.45 -21.25
N ASP A 164 -4.52 -9.50 -22.10
CA ASP A 164 -5.72 -9.97 -22.78
C ASP A 164 -6.78 -10.42 -21.76
N ARG A 165 -8.07 -10.34 -22.09
CA ARG A 165 -9.15 -10.54 -21.13
C ARG A 165 -9.13 -11.93 -20.47
N HIS A 166 -8.81 -12.99 -21.24
CA HIS A 166 -8.71 -14.35 -20.71
C HIS A 166 -7.45 -14.53 -19.84
N GLU A 167 -6.33 -13.93 -20.24
CA GLU A 167 -5.10 -13.98 -19.46
C GLU A 167 -5.22 -13.18 -18.16
N CYS A 168 -5.85 -12.01 -18.23
CA CYS A 168 -6.23 -11.18 -17.08
C CYS A 168 -7.07 -11.99 -16.08
N LEU A 169 -8.12 -12.67 -16.55
CA LEU A 169 -8.97 -13.51 -15.72
C LEU A 169 -8.17 -14.68 -15.12
N ARG A 170 -7.42 -15.41 -15.94
CA ARG A 170 -6.62 -16.57 -15.50
C ARG A 170 -5.61 -16.17 -14.43
N GLN A 171 -4.89 -15.07 -14.63
CA GLN A 171 -3.94 -14.58 -13.64
C GLN A 171 -4.64 -14.04 -12.40
N ALA A 172 -5.73 -13.28 -12.52
CA ALA A 172 -6.49 -12.79 -11.38
C ALA A 172 -7.04 -13.93 -10.51
N GLN A 173 -7.54 -15.01 -11.11
CA GLN A 173 -8.00 -16.20 -10.39
C GLN A 173 -6.82 -16.92 -9.70
N ASN A 174 -5.68 -17.08 -10.38
CA ASN A 174 -4.53 -17.73 -9.79
C ASN A 174 -3.93 -16.93 -8.63
N THR A 175 -3.76 -15.63 -8.80
CA THR A 175 -3.33 -14.72 -7.74
C THR A 175 -4.35 -14.69 -6.59
N GLY A 176 -5.64 -14.65 -6.91
CA GLY A 176 -6.71 -14.64 -5.92
C GLY A 176 -6.74 -15.90 -5.06
N LYS A 177 -6.59 -17.09 -5.65
CA LYS A 177 -6.48 -18.35 -4.90
C LYS A 177 -5.33 -18.33 -3.89
N LEU A 178 -4.16 -17.81 -4.30
CA LEU A 178 -3.00 -17.71 -3.41
C LEU A 178 -3.22 -16.69 -2.29
N ALA A 179 -3.66 -15.47 -2.64
CA ALA A 179 -3.85 -14.38 -1.68
C ALA A 179 -4.96 -14.70 -0.67
N LEU A 180 -6.13 -15.13 -1.17
CA LEU A 180 -7.26 -15.47 -0.32
C LEU A 180 -7.02 -16.75 0.46
N GLY A 181 -6.31 -17.73 -0.10
CA GLY A 181 -5.93 -18.94 0.62
C GLY A 181 -5.08 -18.65 1.87
N PHE A 182 -4.25 -17.61 1.84
CA PHE A 182 -3.49 -17.20 3.02
C PHE A 182 -4.39 -16.57 4.09
N THR A 183 -5.23 -15.59 3.71
CA THR A 183 -6.13 -14.94 4.68
C THR A 183 -7.22 -15.87 5.20
N ALA A 184 -7.65 -16.83 4.38
CA ALA A 184 -8.65 -17.81 4.74
C ALA A 184 -8.19 -18.74 5.86
N ARG A 185 -6.89 -19.09 5.88
CA ARG A 185 -6.30 -19.90 6.97
C ARG A 185 -6.40 -19.21 8.32
N ALA A 186 -6.39 -17.88 8.33
CA ALA A 186 -6.64 -17.08 9.53
C ALA A 186 -8.14 -16.88 9.83
N GLY A 187 -9.04 -17.50 9.07
CA GLY A 187 -10.49 -17.32 9.19
C GLY A 187 -10.99 -15.94 8.73
N LEU A 188 -10.20 -15.23 7.93
CA LEU A 188 -10.53 -13.88 7.48
C LEU A 188 -10.92 -13.87 6.01
N CYS A 189 -11.96 -13.10 5.71
CA CYS A 189 -12.33 -12.74 4.34
C CYS A 189 -12.16 -11.23 4.15
N ILE A 190 -11.28 -10.85 3.22
CA ILE A 190 -10.98 -9.45 2.91
C ILE A 190 -12.26 -8.67 2.51
N VAL A 191 -13.18 -9.33 1.79
CA VAL A 191 -14.45 -8.72 1.37
C VAL A 191 -15.40 -8.52 2.55
N CYS A 192 -15.49 -9.49 3.47
CA CYS A 192 -16.25 -9.35 4.71
C CYS A 192 -15.73 -8.18 5.56
N GLU A 193 -14.41 -8.13 5.80
CA GLU A 193 -13.81 -7.10 6.66
C GLU A 193 -13.98 -5.70 6.08
N ARG A 194 -13.99 -5.56 4.75
CA ARG A 194 -14.19 -4.26 4.10
C ARG A 194 -15.65 -3.77 4.15
N ARG A 195 -16.61 -4.66 4.40
CA ARG A 195 -18.06 -4.34 4.49
C ARG A 195 -18.55 -4.19 5.93
N ARG A 196 -17.70 -4.41 6.94
CA ARG A 196 -17.98 -4.08 8.35
C ARG A 196 -17.79 -2.60 8.59
#